data_AF-A0A3S3NU67-F1
#
_entry.id   AF-A0A3S3NU67-F1
#
_cell.length_a   1.000
_cell.length_b   1.000
_cell.length_c   1.000
_cell.angle_alpha   90.00
_cell.angle_beta   90.00
_cell.angle_gamma   90.00
#
_symmetry.space_group_name_H-M   'P 1'
#
loop_
_entity.id
_entity.type
_entity.pdbx_description
1 polymer ?
#
loop_
_entity_poly.entity_id
_entity_poly.type
_entity_poly.pdbx_seq_one_letter_code
_entity_poly.pdbx_strand_id
1 'polypeptide(L)'
;ENVSASAALASAVISGTSLAGNTIYQFANTAVCNLFCALEIRNYHYALELKNPENKNQVYSTEFNGDKLFLMWSISYDYNLHDNLHAVGITKNRVVSEATFNEMYEKSPTWFARKLAAGSHINYETTSYGIPIEVHAVLSNFGCAKWIVDFR
;
A
#
# COMPACT_ATOMS: atom_id res chain seq x y z
N GLU A 1 6.71 12.66 -27.93
CA GLU A 1 5.70 12.00 -27.10
C GLU A 1 6.41 10.95 -26.27
N ASN A 2 6.57 11.17 -24.95
CA ASN A 2 7.19 10.18 -24.07
C ASN A 2 6.07 9.51 -23.28
N VAL A 3 5.74 8.29 -23.69
CA VAL A 3 4.81 7.42 -22.98
C VAL A 3 5.45 7.09 -21.63
N SER A 4 4.77 7.52 -20.55
CA SER A 4 5.12 7.22 -19.18
C SER A 4 5.24 5.71 -19.00
N ALA A 5 6.33 5.26 -18.40
CA ALA A 5 6.51 3.87 -18.00
C ALA A 5 5.44 3.55 -16.94
N SER A 6 4.31 3.01 -17.38
CA SER A 6 3.30 2.44 -16.50
C SER A 6 3.95 1.28 -15.77
N ALA A 7 4.13 1.40 -14.45
CA ALA A 7 4.53 0.30 -13.60
C ALA A 7 3.45 -0.81 -13.74
N ALA A 8 3.73 -1.83 -14.54
CA ALA A 8 2.89 -3.01 -14.61
C ALA A 8 2.97 -3.71 -13.25
N LEU A 9 1.86 -3.73 -12.51
CA LEU A 9 1.76 -4.53 -11.30
C LEU A 9 1.64 -5.99 -11.71
N ALA A 10 2.65 -6.78 -11.36
CA ALA A 10 2.46 -8.22 -11.20
C ALA A 10 1.71 -8.42 -9.88
N SER A 11 0.39 -8.66 -9.94
CA SER A 11 -0.38 -9.08 -8.78
C SER A 11 -0.49 -10.61 -8.75
N ALA A 12 -0.10 -11.20 -7.64
CA ALA A 12 -0.32 -12.62 -7.36
C ALA A 12 -0.94 -12.73 -5.97
N VAL A 13 -2.07 -13.43 -5.85
CA VAL A 13 -2.63 -13.82 -4.55
C VAL A 13 -1.92 -15.11 -4.14
N ILE A 14 -1.08 -15.03 -3.12
CA ILE A 14 -0.32 -16.17 -2.59
C ILE A 14 -0.89 -16.50 -1.21
N SER A 15 -1.15 -17.79 -0.94
CA SER A 15 -1.72 -18.21 0.34
C SER A 15 -0.79 -17.83 1.51
N GLY A 16 -1.36 -17.31 2.61
CA GLY A 16 -0.59 -16.82 3.76
C GLY A 16 0.36 -17.87 4.39
N THR A 17 0.02 -19.15 4.29
CA THR A 17 0.86 -20.28 4.75
C THR A 17 2.11 -20.51 3.90
N SER A 18 2.19 -19.94 2.70
CA SER A 18 3.32 -20.10 1.77
C SER A 18 4.26 -18.90 1.68
N LEU A 19 3.94 -17.78 2.34
CA LEU A 19 4.85 -16.62 2.43
C LEU A 19 5.84 -16.82 3.59
N ALA A 20 6.87 -17.63 3.37
CA ALA A 20 8.12 -17.40 4.08
C ALA A 20 8.68 -16.04 3.61
N GLY A 21 9.17 -15.19 4.52
CA GLY A 21 9.55 -13.78 4.27
C GLY A 21 10.57 -13.49 3.15
N ASN A 22 10.95 -14.49 2.34
CA ASN A 22 11.79 -14.39 1.16
C ASN A 22 11.02 -13.99 -0.12
N THR A 23 9.69 -14.14 -0.15
CA THR A 23 8.90 -14.02 -1.38
C THR A 23 8.91 -12.60 -1.97
N ILE A 24 8.64 -11.57 -1.15
CA ILE A 24 8.71 -10.17 -1.62
C ILE A 24 10.14 -9.76 -2.02
N TYR A 25 11.15 -10.35 -1.37
CA TYR A 25 12.56 -10.10 -1.72
C TYR A 25 12.90 -10.69 -3.07
N GLN A 26 12.42 -11.90 -3.36
CA GLN A 26 12.59 -12.54 -4.67
C GLN A 26 11.90 -11.73 -5.76
N PHE A 27 10.65 -11.30 -5.56
CA PHE A 27 9.95 -10.45 -6.53
C PHE A 27 10.66 -9.11 -6.74
N ALA A 28 11.05 -8.42 -5.67
CA ALA A 28 11.78 -7.17 -5.75
C ALA A 28 13.11 -7.33 -6.52
N ASN A 29 13.85 -8.42 -6.28
CA ASN A 29 15.13 -8.66 -6.94
C ASN A 29 15.01 -9.02 -8.43
N THR A 30 13.82 -9.40 -8.91
CA THR A 30 13.56 -9.67 -10.34
C THR A 30 13.14 -8.43 -11.13
N ALA A 31 12.83 -7.31 -10.46
CA ALA A 31 12.41 -6.09 -11.13
C ALA A 31 13.60 -5.41 -11.83
N VAL A 32 13.47 -5.17 -13.14
CA VAL A 32 14.53 -4.57 -13.98
C VAL A 32 14.32 -3.06 -14.14
N CYS A 33 13.97 -2.36 -13.07
CA CYS A 33 13.73 -0.92 -13.09
C CYS A 33 14.31 -0.22 -11.85
N ASN A 34 14.72 1.04 -12.04
CA ASN A 34 15.34 1.87 -10.99
C ASN A 34 14.34 2.35 -9.93
N LEU A 35 13.04 2.27 -10.23
CA LEU A 35 11.96 2.75 -9.38
C LEU A 35 10.79 1.76 -9.41
N PHE A 36 10.52 1.08 -8.29
CA PHE A 36 9.35 0.24 -8.11
C PHE A 36 8.94 0.14 -6.65
N CYS A 37 7.68 -0.26 -6.42
CA CYS A 37 7.17 -0.64 -5.11
C CYS A 37 6.71 -2.10 -5.18
N ALA A 38 7.29 -2.98 -4.36
CA ALA A 38 6.74 -4.31 -4.14
C ALA A 38 5.80 -4.23 -2.92
N LEU A 39 4.54 -4.61 -3.08
CA LEU A 39 3.53 -4.58 -2.03
C LEU A 39 3.15 -6.00 -1.61
N GLU A 40 3.25 -6.29 -0.32
CA GLU A 40 2.82 -7.55 0.30
C GLU A 40 1.76 -7.22 1.37
N ILE A 41 0.57 -7.78 1.20
CA ILE A 41 -0.52 -7.66 2.19
C ILE A 41 -0.71 -9.02 2.85
N ARG A 42 -0.54 -9.05 4.17
CA ARG A 42 -0.73 -10.24 4.98
C ARG A 42 -2.02 -10.08 5.77
N ASN A 43 -3.01 -10.88 5.41
CA ASN A 43 -4.28 -10.90 6.13
C ASN A 43 -4.22 -11.95 7.24
N TYR A 44 -4.08 -11.50 8.49
CA TYR A 44 -4.17 -12.32 9.70
C TYR A 44 -5.55 -12.24 10.36
N HIS A 45 -6.46 -11.44 9.80
CA HIS A 45 -7.77 -11.22 10.36
C HIS A 45 -8.69 -12.41 10.03
N TYR A 46 -9.04 -13.22 11.04
CA TYR A 46 -9.75 -14.49 10.86
C TYR A 46 -11.19 -14.36 10.31
N ALA A 47 -11.82 -13.19 10.48
CA ALA A 47 -13.20 -12.96 10.04
C ALA A 47 -13.35 -12.05 8.80
N LEU A 48 -12.25 -11.51 8.26
CA LEU A 48 -12.31 -10.54 7.17
C LEU A 48 -11.57 -11.09 5.96
N GLU A 49 -12.27 -11.18 4.83
CA GLU A 49 -11.70 -11.59 3.56
C GLU A 49 -11.44 -10.36 2.70
N LEU A 50 -10.19 -10.20 2.26
CA LEU A 50 -9.78 -9.16 1.32
C LEU A 50 -10.12 -9.59 -0.10
N LYS A 51 -10.89 -8.77 -0.80
CA LYS A 51 -11.30 -9.03 -2.20
C LYS A 51 -10.22 -8.61 -3.20
N ASN A 52 -10.45 -9.00 -4.47
CA ASN A 52 -9.62 -8.60 -5.59
C ASN A 52 -9.36 -7.09 -5.58
N PRO A 53 -8.10 -6.68 -5.69
CA PRO A 53 -7.77 -5.28 -5.55
C PRO A 53 -8.01 -4.49 -6.83
N GLU A 54 -8.33 -3.22 -6.62
CA GLU A 54 -8.33 -2.19 -7.64
C GLU A 54 -7.07 -1.32 -7.50
N ASN A 55 -6.47 -0.91 -8.62
CA ASN A 55 -5.28 -0.05 -8.61
C ASN A 55 -5.35 1.03 -9.70
N LYS A 56 -4.99 2.27 -9.34
CA LYS A 56 -4.73 3.35 -10.28
C LYS A 56 -3.72 4.34 -9.71
N ASN A 57 -2.73 4.76 -10.50
CA ASN A 57 -1.81 5.86 -10.19
C ASN A 57 -1.25 5.82 -8.75
N GLN A 58 -0.73 4.65 -8.32
CA GLN A 58 -0.11 4.43 -6.99
C GLN A 58 -1.07 4.48 -5.78
N VAL A 59 -2.37 4.35 -6.03
CA VAL A 59 -3.36 3.99 -5.02
C VAL A 59 -3.87 2.59 -5.30
N TYR A 60 -3.79 1.76 -4.28
CA TYR A 60 -4.33 0.42 -4.24
C TYR A 60 -5.49 0.39 -3.26
N SER A 61 -6.57 -0.33 -3.58
CA SER A 61 -7.54 -0.70 -2.56
C SER A 61 -8.02 -2.13 -2.68
N THR A 62 -8.41 -2.69 -1.53
CA THR A 62 -9.09 -3.99 -1.43
C THR A 62 -10.26 -3.85 -0.47
N GLU A 63 -11.35 -4.58 -0.74
CA GLU A 63 -12.58 -4.47 0.02
C GLU A 63 -12.75 -5.62 1.03
N PHE A 64 -13.40 -5.33 2.16
CA PHE A 64 -13.84 -6.30 3.16
C PHE A 64 -15.10 -5.77 3.85
N ASN A 65 -16.15 -6.58 3.97
CA ASN A 65 -17.44 -6.18 4.59
C ASN A 65 -18.05 -4.85 4.07
N GLY A 66 -17.70 -4.40 2.87
CA GLY A 66 -18.16 -3.13 2.31
C GLY A 66 -17.36 -1.90 2.76
N ASP A 67 -16.34 -2.08 3.61
CA ASP A 67 -15.24 -1.15 3.78
C ASP A 67 -14.13 -1.44 2.77
N LYS A 68 -13.27 -0.44 2.53
CA LYS A 68 -12.09 -0.59 1.68
C LYS A 68 -10.83 -0.18 2.43
N LEU A 69 -9.80 -1.02 2.38
CA LEU A 69 -8.43 -0.68 2.76
C LEU A 69 -7.79 0.05 1.58
N PHE A 70 -7.40 1.30 1.79
CA PHE A 70 -6.64 2.11 0.84
C PHE A 70 -5.17 2.17 1.24
N LEU A 71 -4.30 1.95 0.25
CA LEU A 71 -2.86 2.00 0.36
C LEU A 71 -2.33 2.95 -0.72
N MET A 72 -1.74 4.07 -0.29
CA MET A 72 -1.08 5.04 -1.18
C MET A 72 0.43 5.04 -0.94
N TRP A 73 1.22 5.08 -2.00
CA TRP A 73 2.65 5.30 -1.92
C TRP A 73 3.10 6.32 -2.95
N SER A 74 4.17 7.05 -2.65
CA SER A 74 4.91 7.88 -3.60
C SER A 74 6.38 7.63 -3.39
N ILE A 75 7.07 7.23 -4.47
CA ILE A 75 8.51 7.01 -4.46
C ILE A 75 9.14 8.07 -5.37
N SER A 76 9.94 8.93 -4.77
CA SER A 76 10.55 10.06 -5.45
C SER A 76 11.72 9.60 -6.31
N TYR A 77 11.86 10.18 -7.51
CA TYR A 77 13.04 9.95 -8.35
C TYR A 77 14.26 10.74 -7.84
N ASP A 78 14.04 11.93 -7.28
CA ASP A 78 15.08 12.78 -6.69
C ASP A 78 14.95 12.86 -5.17
N TYR A 79 15.74 12.04 -4.48
CA TYR A 79 15.80 11.96 -3.03
C TYR A 79 16.42 13.20 -2.37
N ASN A 80 17.04 14.11 -3.13
CA ASN A 80 17.56 15.35 -2.57
C ASN A 80 16.45 16.40 -2.38
N LEU A 81 15.33 16.25 -3.08
CA LEU A 81 14.24 17.23 -3.10
C LEU A 81 12.95 16.68 -2.49
N HIS A 82 12.73 15.36 -2.54
CA HIS A 82 11.47 14.76 -2.15
C HIS A 82 11.67 13.45 -1.38
N ASP A 83 11.04 13.37 -0.22
CA ASP A 83 10.95 12.13 0.55
C ASP A 83 9.92 11.19 -0.06
N ASN A 84 10.15 9.89 0.13
CA ASN A 84 9.12 8.89 -0.13
C ASN A 84 7.98 9.04 0.89
N LEU A 85 6.74 8.76 0.49
CA LEU A 85 5.56 8.85 1.33
C LEU A 85 4.73 7.57 1.23
N HIS A 86 4.09 7.18 2.33
CA HIS A 86 3.05 6.16 2.31
C HIS A 86 1.87 6.55 3.20
N ALA A 87 0.69 6.04 2.86
CA ALA A 87 -0.51 6.25 3.66
C ALA A 87 -1.43 5.03 3.64
N VAL A 88 -2.11 4.83 4.76
CA VAL A 88 -3.08 3.76 4.98
C VAL A 88 -4.38 4.37 5.48
N GLY A 89 -5.51 3.98 4.91
CA GLY A 89 -6.82 4.40 5.42
C GLY A 89 -7.89 3.35 5.18
N ILE A 90 -8.95 3.39 5.98
CA ILE A 90 -10.12 2.52 5.80
C ILE A 90 -11.35 3.40 5.64
N THR A 91 -12.13 3.20 4.57
CA THR A 91 -13.34 3.97 4.33
C THR A 91 -14.28 3.29 3.32
N LYS A 92 -15.58 3.60 3.41
CA LYS A 92 -16.60 3.26 2.40
C LYS A 92 -16.78 4.35 1.35
N ASN A 93 -16.35 5.57 1.68
CA ASN A 93 -16.79 6.79 1.01
C ASN A 93 -15.86 7.22 -0.12
N ARG A 94 -14.91 6.36 -0.53
CA ARG A 94 -13.91 6.66 -1.55
C ARG A 94 -13.82 5.51 -2.54
N VAL A 95 -13.33 5.85 -3.73
CA VAL A 95 -13.09 4.94 -4.85
C VAL A 95 -11.64 5.09 -5.29
N VAL A 96 -11.04 4.05 -5.85
CA VAL A 96 -9.66 4.14 -6.36
C VAL A 96 -9.62 5.12 -7.51
N SER A 97 -8.96 6.27 -7.30
CA SER A 97 -8.93 7.37 -8.25
C SER A 97 -7.72 8.27 -8.01
N GLU A 98 -7.39 9.08 -9.01
CA GLU A 98 -6.38 10.13 -8.87
C GLU A 98 -6.77 11.19 -7.83
N ALA A 99 -8.06 11.48 -7.67
CA ALA A 99 -8.53 12.38 -6.63
C ALA A 99 -8.25 11.81 -5.22
N THR A 100 -8.44 10.49 -5.04
CA THR A 100 -8.11 9.82 -3.78
C THR A 100 -6.60 9.76 -3.55
N PHE A 101 -5.79 9.59 -4.60
CA PHE A 101 -4.34 9.72 -4.50
C PHE A 101 -3.96 11.11 -3.96
N ASN A 102 -4.42 12.18 -4.62
CA ASN A 102 -4.11 13.55 -4.24
C ASN A 102 -4.60 13.90 -2.83
N GLU A 103 -5.78 13.39 -2.43
CA GLU A 103 -6.29 13.54 -1.06
C GLU A 103 -5.33 12.89 -0.05
N MET A 104 -4.97 11.62 -0.27
CA MET A 104 -4.05 10.90 0.61
C MET A 104 -2.63 11.45 0.57
N TYR A 105 -2.19 12.08 -0.52
CA TYR A 105 -0.83 12.60 -0.68
C TYR A 105 -0.67 14.02 -0.10
N GLU A 106 -1.57 14.95 -0.44
CA GLU A 106 -1.40 16.37 -0.17
C GLU A 106 -2.19 16.87 1.04
N LYS A 107 -3.37 16.28 1.31
CA LYS A 107 -4.32 16.85 2.28
C LYS A 107 -4.05 16.36 3.70
N SER A 108 -4.65 17.03 4.67
CA SER A 108 -4.57 16.63 6.07
C SER A 108 -5.27 15.27 6.29
N PRO A 109 -4.67 14.36 7.08
CA PRO A 109 -5.22 13.04 7.35
C PRO A 109 -6.50 13.13 8.18
N THR A 110 -7.66 12.90 7.56
CA THR A 110 -8.97 12.88 8.23
C THR A 110 -9.56 11.48 8.37
N TRP A 111 -9.22 10.57 7.46
CA TRP A 111 -9.68 9.17 7.45
C TRP A 111 -8.55 8.17 7.19
N PHE A 112 -7.31 8.65 7.09
CA PHE A 112 -6.12 7.87 6.81
C PHE A 112 -4.98 8.33 7.73
N ALA A 113 -3.92 7.54 7.85
CA ALA A 113 -2.64 7.95 8.41
C ALA A 113 -1.61 8.01 7.28
N ARG A 114 -0.72 9.01 7.33
CA ARG A 114 0.39 9.19 6.37
C ARG A 114 1.70 9.42 7.10
N LYS A 115 2.79 8.86 6.59
CA LYS A 115 4.15 9.10 7.06
C LYS A 115 5.16 9.16 5.91
N LEU A 116 6.33 9.72 6.20
CA LEU A 116 7.50 9.63 5.33
C LEU A 116 8.06 8.21 5.36
N ALA A 117 8.51 7.68 4.24
CA ALA A 117 8.99 6.30 4.11
C ALA A 117 10.48 6.15 4.48
N ALA A 118 10.89 6.77 5.58
CA ALA A 118 12.24 6.67 6.12
C ALA A 118 12.44 5.38 6.96
N GLY A 119 11.88 4.25 6.51
CA GLY A 119 11.72 3.04 7.34
C GLY A 119 10.68 3.21 8.45
N SER A 120 9.74 4.15 8.27
CA SER A 120 8.76 4.45 9.29
C SER A 120 7.61 3.43 9.31
N HIS A 121 7.03 3.27 10.50
CA HIS A 121 5.90 2.39 10.75
C HIS A 121 4.61 3.21 10.86
N ILE A 122 3.62 2.88 10.05
CA ILE A 122 2.23 3.29 10.30
C ILE A 122 1.56 2.15 11.06
N ASN A 123 1.11 2.46 12.28
CA ASN A 123 0.16 1.65 13.02
C ASN A 123 -1.18 2.38 12.93
N TYR A 124 -2.10 1.85 12.12
CA TYR A 124 -3.42 2.42 11.94
C TYR A 124 -4.45 1.50 12.58
N GLU A 125 -5.05 1.98 13.66
CA GLU A 125 -6.06 1.28 14.43
C GLU A 125 -7.44 1.89 14.16
N THR A 126 -8.42 1.05 13.87
CA THR A 126 -9.81 1.48 13.66
C THR A 126 -10.77 0.34 13.99
N THR A 127 -12.06 0.57 13.78
CA THR A 127 -13.10 -0.46 13.88
C THR A 127 -13.98 -0.44 12.63
N SER A 128 -14.26 -1.62 12.08
CA SER A 128 -15.20 -1.84 10.97
C SER A 128 -16.30 -2.79 11.43
N TYR A 129 -17.56 -2.36 11.41
CA TYR A 129 -18.70 -3.14 11.93
C TYR A 129 -18.50 -3.68 13.36
N GLY A 130 -17.83 -2.91 14.23
CA GLY A 130 -17.53 -3.33 15.60
C GLY A 130 -16.38 -4.34 15.73
N ILE A 131 -15.71 -4.67 14.62
CA ILE A 131 -14.52 -5.52 14.59
C ILE A 131 -13.29 -4.60 14.63
N PRO A 132 -12.37 -4.77 15.60
CA PRO A 132 -11.12 -4.02 15.63
C PRO A 132 -10.24 -4.42 14.44
N ILE A 133 -9.61 -3.43 13.82
CA ILE A 133 -8.67 -3.63 12.73
C ILE A 133 -7.39 -2.89 13.07
N GLU A 134 -6.29 -3.60 12.93
CA GLU A 134 -4.96 -3.04 13.06
C GLU A 134 -4.19 -3.23 11.74
N VAL A 135 -3.64 -2.12 11.22
CA VAL A 135 -2.80 -2.15 10.01
C VAL A 135 -1.40 -1.70 10.36
N HIS A 136 -0.42 -2.59 10.15
CA HIS A 136 1.01 -2.27 10.29
C HIS A 136 1.64 -2.15 8.92
N ALA A 137 2.08 -0.95 8.57
CA ALA A 137 2.64 -0.64 7.27
C ALA A 137 4.08 -0.13 7.38
N VAL A 138 4.99 -0.75 6.65
CA VAL A 138 6.42 -0.35 6.58
C VAL A 138 6.84 -0.21 5.13
N LEU A 139 7.34 0.96 4.75
CA LEU A 139 7.89 1.24 3.42
C LEU A 139 9.39 1.56 3.52
N SER A 140 10.22 0.89 2.71
CA SER A 140 11.67 1.11 2.69
C SER A 140 12.09 2.38 1.93
N ASN A 141 13.22 2.97 2.31
CA ASN A 141 13.66 4.31 1.87
C ASN A 141 14.52 4.34 0.59
N PHE A 142 14.21 3.53 -0.42
CA PHE A 142 15.01 3.46 -1.66
C PHE A 142 14.10 3.36 -2.89
N GLY A 143 14.68 3.55 -4.09
CA GLY A 143 13.94 3.45 -5.36
C GLY A 143 13.28 2.10 -5.57
N CYS A 144 13.84 1.05 -4.97
CA CYS A 144 13.28 -0.29 -4.89
C CYS A 144 12.54 -0.43 -3.55
N ALA A 145 11.37 0.19 -3.41
CA ALA A 145 10.66 0.20 -2.16
C ALA A 145 9.91 -1.12 -1.91
N LYS A 146 9.93 -1.58 -0.67
CA LYS A 146 9.15 -2.74 -0.21
C LYS A 146 8.13 -2.23 0.78
N TRP A 147 6.87 -2.51 0.51
CA TRP A 147 5.76 -2.19 1.38
C TRP A 147 5.14 -3.45 1.94
N ILE A 148 5.32 -3.68 3.23
CA ILE A 148 4.67 -4.78 3.95
C ILE A 148 3.51 -4.20 4.74
N VAL A 149 2.33 -4.80 4.59
CA VAL A 149 1.10 -4.43 5.27
C VAL A 149 0.55 -5.66 5.98
N ASP A 150 0.67 -5.70 7.32
CA ASP A 150 -0.03 -6.70 8.12
C ASP A 150 -1.43 -6.15 8.47
N PHE A 151 -2.47 -6.87 8.09
CA PHE A 151 -3.87 -6.59 8.39
C PHE A 151 -4.37 -7.59 9.43
N ARG A 152 -4.67 -7.12 10.64
CA ARG A 152 -4.92 -7.94 11.83
C ARG A 152 -6.27 -7.64 12.45
#